data_AF-A0A452UCY5-F1
#
_entry.id   AF-A0A452UCY5-F1
#
_cell.length_a   1.000
_cell.length_b   1.000
_cell.length_c   1.000
_cell.angle_alpha   90.00
_cell.angle_beta   90.00
_cell.angle_gamma   90.00
#
_symmetry.space_group_name_H-M   'P 1'
#
loop_
_entity.id
_entity.type
_entity.pdbx_description
1 polymer ?
#
loop_
_entity_poly.entity_id
_entity_poly.type
_entity_poly.pdbx_seq_one_letter_code
_entity_poly.pdbx_strand_id
1 'polypeptide(L)'
;MHVYICFPLGKEEYIATFKGSEYFCYDLSQNPIQSSSDEITLSFKTLQRNGLMLHTGKSADYVNLALKNGAVSLVINLGSGAFEALVEPVNGKFNDNAWHDVKVTRNLRQVTISVDGILTTTGYTQEDYTMLGSDDFFYVGGSPSTADLPGSPIRTESTFAEDPVFAESNAQTSQLVFPVTFN
;
A
#
# COMPACT_ATOMS: atom_id res chain seq x y z
N MET A 1 3.18 -13.50 -6.58
CA MET A 1 4.03 -12.37 -6.15
C MET A 1 4.96 -12.83 -5.05
N HIS A 2 6.28 -12.75 -5.21
CA HIS A 2 7.20 -13.00 -4.09
C HIS A 2 7.78 -11.67 -3.60
N VAL A 3 7.36 -11.19 -2.44
CA VAL A 3 7.82 -9.92 -1.85
C VAL A 3 8.06 -10.07 -0.36
N TYR A 4 9.04 -9.33 0.14
CA TYR A 4 9.20 -9.06 1.56
C TYR A 4 8.74 -7.64 1.81
N ILE A 5 7.89 -7.44 2.82
CA ILE A 5 7.49 -6.11 3.27
C ILE A 5 7.94 -5.97 4.72
N CYS A 6 8.70 -4.91 4.99
CA CYS A 6 9.13 -4.51 6.31
C CYS A 6 8.36 -3.26 6.72
N PHE A 7 7.87 -3.25 7.95
CA PHE A 7 7.27 -2.09 8.57
C PHE A 7 8.09 -1.65 9.78
N PRO A 8 8.69 -0.44 9.76
CA PRO A 8 9.39 0.08 10.91
C PRO A 8 8.39 0.60 11.96
N LEU A 9 8.48 0.12 13.19
CA LEU A 9 7.70 0.62 14.32
C LEU A 9 8.63 0.95 15.50
N GLY A 10 8.99 2.23 15.61
CA GLY A 10 9.94 2.68 16.62
C GLY A 10 11.35 2.12 16.38
N LYS A 11 11.82 1.24 17.26
CA LYS A 11 13.13 0.56 17.13
C LYS A 11 13.02 -0.87 16.60
N GLU A 12 11.80 -1.35 16.37
CA GLU A 12 11.54 -2.72 15.93
C GLU A 12 11.15 -2.76 14.45
N GLU A 13 11.55 -3.83 13.79
CA GLU A 13 11.25 -4.10 12.38
C GLU A 13 10.37 -5.34 12.29
N TYR A 14 9.22 -5.20 11.63
CA TYR A 14 8.27 -6.29 11.42
C TYR A 14 8.31 -6.70 9.95
N ILE A 15 8.88 -7.88 9.66
CA ILE A 15 9.07 -8.38 8.29
C ILE A 15 8.11 -9.54 8.01
N ALA A 16 7.32 -9.40 6.94
CA ALA A 16 6.47 -10.47 6.42
C ALA A 16 6.95 -10.89 5.01
N THR A 17 6.78 -12.18 4.70
CA THR A 17 7.07 -12.75 3.38
C THR A 17 5.78 -13.19 2.70
N PHE A 18 5.55 -12.73 1.48
CA PHE A 18 4.40 -13.08 0.65
C PHE A 18 4.93 -13.82 -0.58
N LYS A 19 4.37 -15.00 -0.91
CA LYS A 19 4.80 -15.86 -2.03
C LYS A 19 3.81 -15.85 -3.20
N GLY A 20 2.62 -15.32 -2.99
CA GLY A 20 1.77 -14.81 -4.06
C GLY A 20 0.29 -15.04 -3.89
N SER A 21 -0.10 -15.87 -2.93
CA SER A 21 -1.48 -16.13 -2.54
C SER A 21 -1.78 -15.59 -1.14
N GLU A 22 -0.75 -15.20 -0.38
CA GLU A 22 -0.87 -14.67 0.96
C GLU A 22 -1.09 -13.16 0.93
N TYR A 23 -1.86 -12.67 1.89
CA TYR A 23 -2.05 -11.25 2.15
C TYR A 23 -2.48 -11.07 3.62
N PHE A 24 -2.23 -9.88 4.16
CA PHE A 24 -2.93 -9.45 5.37
C PHE A 24 -4.20 -8.70 4.98
N CYS A 25 -5.24 -8.87 5.79
CA CYS A 25 -6.51 -8.19 5.66
C CYS A 25 -6.92 -7.69 7.04
N TYR A 26 -7.10 -6.38 7.17
CA TYR A 26 -7.60 -5.76 8.38
C TYR A 26 -8.96 -5.13 8.14
N ASP A 27 -9.91 -5.46 9.01
CA ASP A 27 -11.29 -4.97 8.98
C ASP A 27 -11.37 -3.58 9.62
N LEU A 28 -11.75 -2.58 8.82
CA LEU A 28 -11.92 -1.19 9.20
C LEU A 28 -13.36 -0.85 9.59
N SER A 29 -14.30 -1.80 9.57
CA SER A 29 -15.71 -1.53 9.86
C SER A 29 -15.95 -1.00 11.27
N GLN A 30 -15.15 -1.44 12.25
CA GLN A 30 -15.24 -0.97 13.63
C GLN A 30 -14.50 0.36 13.86
N ASN A 31 -13.42 0.60 13.12
CA ASN A 31 -12.60 1.80 13.23
C ASN A 31 -12.28 2.33 11.82
N PRO A 32 -13.25 2.97 11.15
CA PRO A 32 -13.05 3.48 9.81
C PRO A 32 -11.93 4.51 9.74
N ILE A 33 -11.20 4.51 8.63
CA ILE A 33 -10.32 5.60 8.27
C ILE A 33 -11.18 6.78 7.83
N GLN A 34 -11.00 7.91 8.50
CA GLN A 34 -11.50 9.20 8.06
C GLN A 34 -10.41 10.24 8.34
N SER A 35 -9.56 10.49 7.36
CA SER A 35 -8.33 11.26 7.57
C SER A 35 -8.17 12.43 6.60
N SER A 36 -7.54 13.49 7.08
CA SER A 36 -7.16 14.66 6.30
C SER A 36 -5.66 14.70 6.01
N SER A 37 -4.87 13.91 6.75
CA SER A 37 -3.42 13.81 6.62
C SER A 37 -2.95 12.39 6.91
N ASP A 38 -2.12 11.82 6.03
CA ASP A 38 -1.66 10.44 6.14
C ASP A 38 -0.15 10.33 5.98
N GLU A 39 0.45 9.38 6.68
CA GLU A 39 1.81 8.94 6.43
C GLU A 39 1.86 7.41 6.34
N ILE A 40 2.36 6.90 5.21
CA ILE A 40 2.60 5.48 4.97
C ILE A 40 4.10 5.28 4.83
N THR A 41 4.66 4.37 5.63
CA THR A 41 6.06 3.96 5.52
C THR A 41 6.18 2.45 5.47
N LEU A 42 6.97 1.96 4.52
CA LEU A 42 7.34 0.55 4.41
C LEU A 42 8.65 0.42 3.64
N SER A 43 9.33 -0.72 3.81
CA SER A 43 10.40 -1.14 2.92
C SER A 43 9.97 -2.39 2.18
N PHE A 44 10.37 -2.54 0.92
CA PHE A 44 10.09 -3.75 0.15
C PHE A 44 11.36 -4.34 -0.44
N LYS A 45 11.32 -5.65 -0.67
CA LYS A 45 12.36 -6.40 -1.38
C LYS A 45 11.73 -7.45 -2.27
N THR A 46 12.09 -7.46 -3.55
CA THR A 46 11.52 -8.41 -4.52
C THR A 46 12.41 -8.60 -5.75
N LEU A 47 12.17 -9.69 -6.49
CA LEU A 47 12.64 -9.90 -7.86
C LEU A 47 11.54 -9.68 -8.91
N GLN A 48 10.28 -9.59 -8.47
CA GLN A 48 9.11 -9.48 -9.35
C GLN A 48 8.94 -8.05 -9.86
N ARG A 49 8.43 -7.88 -11.08
CA ARG A 49 8.17 -6.54 -11.66
C ARG A 49 6.82 -5.97 -11.25
N ASN A 50 5.89 -6.83 -10.84
CA ASN A 50 4.52 -6.45 -10.50
C ASN A 50 4.15 -7.05 -9.15
N GLY A 51 3.46 -6.27 -8.33
CA GLY A 51 2.94 -6.75 -7.05
C GLY A 51 2.27 -5.67 -6.22
N LEU A 52 1.16 -6.01 -5.56
CA LEU A 52 0.48 -5.11 -4.63
C LEU A 52 1.23 -5.04 -3.30
N MET A 53 1.61 -3.84 -2.85
CA MET A 53 2.20 -3.66 -1.53
C MET A 53 1.11 -3.43 -0.50
N LEU A 54 0.21 -2.48 -0.76
CA LEU A 54 -0.97 -2.24 0.07
C LEU A 54 -2.13 -1.61 -0.70
N HIS A 55 -3.32 -1.79 -0.17
CA HIS A 55 -4.53 -1.13 -0.64
C HIS A 55 -5.52 -0.90 0.49
N THR A 56 -6.22 0.22 0.45
CA THR A 56 -7.42 0.43 1.27
C THR A 56 -8.41 1.30 0.51
N GLY A 57 -9.70 1.13 0.82
CA GLY A 57 -10.79 1.89 0.23
C GLY A 57 -11.53 1.14 -0.87
N LYS A 58 -12.67 1.70 -1.27
CA LYS A 58 -13.58 1.18 -2.29
C LYS A 58 -14.10 2.33 -3.14
N SER A 59 -14.51 2.03 -4.36
CA SER A 59 -15.16 2.99 -5.26
C SER A 59 -14.29 4.23 -5.53
N ALA A 60 -14.63 5.38 -4.93
CA ALA A 60 -14.02 6.68 -5.26
C ALA A 60 -12.96 7.14 -4.23
N ASP A 61 -12.91 6.53 -3.05
CA ASP A 61 -11.94 6.82 -1.99
C ASP A 61 -11.02 5.62 -1.83
N TYR A 62 -9.74 5.79 -2.16
CA TYR A 62 -8.78 4.70 -2.06
C TYR A 62 -7.32 5.15 -2.10
N VAL A 63 -6.46 4.29 -1.56
CA VAL A 63 -5.01 4.34 -1.72
C VAL A 63 -4.56 3.01 -2.31
N ASN A 64 -3.78 3.04 -3.38
CA ASN A 64 -3.16 1.86 -3.99
C ASN A 64 -1.66 2.10 -4.14
N LEU A 65 -0.85 1.27 -3.49
CA LEU A 65 0.60 1.29 -3.61
C LEU A 65 1.08 -0.08 -4.09
N ALA A 66 1.78 -0.08 -5.23
CA ALA A 66 2.18 -1.30 -5.90
C ALA A 66 3.51 -1.13 -6.63
N LEU A 67 4.14 -2.23 -6.99
CA LEU A 67 5.13 -2.26 -8.04
C LEU A 67 4.41 -2.51 -9.38
N LYS A 68 4.72 -1.68 -10.39
CA LYS A 68 4.20 -1.77 -11.75
C LYS A 68 5.37 -1.73 -12.74
N ASN A 69 5.59 -2.82 -13.45
CA ASN A 69 6.68 -2.96 -14.43
C ASN A 69 8.07 -2.58 -13.87
N GLY A 70 8.31 -2.79 -12.57
CA GLY A 70 9.57 -2.47 -11.89
C GLY A 70 9.67 -1.04 -11.35
N ALA A 71 8.62 -0.22 -11.51
CA ALA A 71 8.50 1.12 -10.93
C ALA A 71 7.53 1.11 -9.75
N VAL A 72 7.71 2.02 -8.79
CA VAL A 72 6.78 2.18 -7.65
C VAL A 72 5.59 3.05 -8.11
N SER A 73 4.40 2.47 -8.09
CA SER A 73 3.15 3.09 -8.52
C SER A 73 2.31 3.44 -7.29
N LEU A 74 1.91 4.71 -7.20
CA LEU A 74 0.98 5.20 -6.20
C LEU A 74 -0.24 5.81 -6.88
N VAL A 75 -1.43 5.41 -6.43
CA VAL A 75 -2.69 6.06 -6.81
C VAL A 75 -3.46 6.41 -5.53
N ILE A 76 -3.86 7.67 -5.41
CA ILE A 76 -4.71 8.14 -4.31
C ILE A 76 -5.90 8.87 -4.91
N ASN A 77 -7.12 8.48 -4.51
CA ASN A 77 -8.33 9.22 -4.80
C ASN A 77 -9.08 9.50 -3.49
N LEU A 78 -9.59 10.73 -3.37
CA LEU A 78 -10.34 11.23 -2.21
C LEU A 78 -11.81 11.47 -2.57
N GLY A 79 -12.35 10.72 -3.53
CA GLY A 79 -13.73 10.83 -3.99
C GLY A 79 -13.93 11.70 -5.24
N SER A 80 -13.06 12.67 -5.50
CA SER A 80 -13.25 13.69 -6.54
C SER A 80 -12.25 13.65 -7.71
N GLY A 81 -11.33 12.67 -7.71
CA GLY A 81 -10.43 12.38 -8.82
C GLY A 81 -8.99 12.12 -8.38
N ALA A 82 -8.34 11.18 -9.07
CA ALA A 82 -7.12 10.57 -8.59
C ALA A 82 -5.86 11.41 -8.84
N PHE A 83 -4.92 11.32 -7.91
CA PHE A 83 -3.50 11.54 -8.13
C PHE A 83 -2.84 10.21 -8.50
N GLU A 84 -2.03 10.20 -9.55
CA GLU A 84 -1.25 9.05 -10.00
C GLU A 84 0.24 9.44 -10.07
N ALA A 85 1.10 8.63 -9.46
CA ALA A 85 2.54 8.75 -9.56
C ALA A 85 3.17 7.41 -9.92
N LEU A 86 4.16 7.47 -10.81
CA LEU A 86 5.02 6.33 -11.16
C LEU A 86 6.47 6.76 -10.95
N VAL A 87 7.08 6.26 -9.88
CA VAL A 87 8.49 6.55 -9.55
C VAL A 87 9.34 5.47 -10.21
N GLU A 88 10.15 5.87 -11.19
CA GLU A 88 11.09 4.99 -11.87
C GLU A 88 12.49 5.05 -11.22
N PRO A 89 13.24 3.93 -11.21
CA PRO A 89 14.62 3.95 -10.72
C PRO A 89 15.52 4.72 -11.71
N VAL A 90 16.33 5.66 -11.21
CA VAL A 90 17.25 6.45 -12.05
C VAL A 90 18.47 5.63 -12.48
N ASN A 91 19.02 4.82 -11.58
CA ASN A 91 20.16 3.94 -11.84
C ASN A 91 19.91 2.57 -11.18
N GLY A 92 19.52 1.58 -11.97
CA GLY A 92 19.27 0.22 -11.47
C GLY A 92 17.81 -0.21 -11.61
N LYS A 93 17.33 -1.01 -10.66
CA LYS A 93 15.99 -1.59 -10.65
C LYS A 93 15.51 -1.70 -9.20
N PHE A 94 14.23 -1.43 -8.95
CA PHE A 94 13.64 -1.69 -7.64
C PHE A 94 13.37 -3.17 -7.35
N ASN A 95 13.36 -4.00 -8.40
CA ASN A 95 13.19 -5.45 -8.28
C ASN A 95 14.52 -6.20 -8.38
N ASP A 96 15.54 -5.70 -7.69
CA ASP A 96 16.91 -6.21 -7.68
C ASP A 96 17.23 -7.11 -6.46
N ASN A 97 16.22 -7.44 -5.65
CA ASN A 97 16.34 -8.19 -4.39
C ASN A 97 17.11 -7.45 -3.28
N ALA A 98 17.29 -6.14 -3.39
CA ALA A 98 17.67 -5.25 -2.30
C ALA A 98 16.43 -4.71 -1.58
N TRP A 99 16.65 -4.09 -0.42
CA TRP A 99 15.62 -3.35 0.30
C TRP A 99 15.52 -1.94 -0.27
N HIS A 100 14.29 -1.50 -0.52
CA HIS A 100 13.97 -0.13 -0.91
C HIS A 100 12.93 0.46 0.02
N ASP A 101 13.16 1.69 0.47
CA ASP A 101 12.29 2.40 1.39
C ASP A 101 11.27 3.22 0.61
N VAL A 102 9.99 3.10 0.97
CA VAL A 102 8.91 3.92 0.41
C VAL A 102 8.28 4.73 1.52
N LYS A 103 8.23 6.04 1.32
CA LYS A 103 7.50 6.96 2.18
C LYS A 103 6.48 7.73 1.35
N VAL A 104 5.21 7.66 1.76
CA VAL A 104 4.14 8.48 1.21
C VAL A 104 3.64 9.40 2.32
N THR A 105 3.55 10.70 2.02
CA THR A 105 2.88 11.67 2.89
C THR A 105 1.76 12.34 2.11
N ARG A 106 0.61 12.46 2.75
CA ARG A 106 -0.53 13.23 2.24
C ARG A 106 -0.91 14.27 3.27
N ASN A 107 -1.11 15.51 2.83
CA ASN A 107 -1.70 16.58 3.63
C ASN A 107 -2.79 17.25 2.79
N LEU A 108 -4.06 17.07 3.19
CA LEU A 108 -5.22 17.39 2.38
C LEU A 108 -5.10 16.74 1.00
N ARG A 109 -5.05 17.55 -0.06
CA ARG A 109 -4.89 17.07 -1.44
C ARG A 109 -3.44 16.86 -1.84
N GLN A 110 -2.48 17.44 -1.13
CA GLN A 110 -1.08 17.36 -1.50
C GLN A 110 -0.53 15.98 -1.16
N VAL A 111 0.02 15.29 -2.15
CA VAL A 111 0.63 13.97 -2.00
C VAL A 111 2.11 14.08 -2.35
N THR A 112 2.97 13.48 -1.53
CA THR A 112 4.39 13.28 -1.82
C THR A 112 4.73 11.81 -1.65
N ILE A 113 5.37 11.22 -2.66
CA ILE A 113 5.97 9.89 -2.58
C ILE A 113 7.48 10.01 -2.72
N SER A 114 8.22 9.31 -1.87
CA SER A 114 9.67 9.19 -1.92
C SER A 114 10.09 7.73 -1.91
N VAL A 115 11.03 7.37 -2.78
CA VAL A 115 11.69 6.06 -2.77
C VAL A 115 13.19 6.26 -2.44
N ASP A 116 13.68 5.49 -1.47
CA ASP A 116 15.05 5.55 -0.92
C ASP A 116 15.47 6.96 -0.43
N GLY A 117 14.49 7.81 -0.11
CA GLY A 117 14.70 9.19 0.33
C GLY A 117 15.23 10.16 -0.74
N ILE A 118 15.48 9.68 -1.97
CA ILE A 118 16.10 10.48 -3.04
C ILE A 118 15.09 10.74 -4.17
N LEU A 119 14.31 9.72 -4.54
CA LEU A 119 13.41 9.77 -5.68
C LEU A 119 12.05 10.27 -5.23
N THR A 120 11.84 11.58 -5.30
CA THR A 120 10.66 12.24 -4.76
C THR A 120 9.77 12.81 -5.85
N THR A 121 8.47 12.52 -5.78
CA THR A 121 7.42 13.10 -6.64
C THR A 121 6.33 13.71 -5.77
N THR A 122 5.93 14.95 -6.07
CA THR A 122 4.85 15.65 -5.38
C THR A 122 3.77 16.07 -6.37
N GLY A 123 2.51 15.93 -5.99
CA GLY A 123 1.38 16.42 -6.75
C GLY A 123 0.13 16.57 -5.89
N TYR A 124 -1.03 16.64 -6.55
CA TYR A 124 -2.31 16.88 -5.88
C TYR A 124 -3.38 15.95 -6.45
N THR A 125 -4.28 15.46 -5.60
CA THR A 125 -5.55 14.85 -6.04
C THR A 125 -6.44 15.90 -6.71
N GLN A 126 -7.41 15.49 -7.52
CA GLN A 126 -8.20 16.43 -8.35
C GLN A 126 -9.34 17.08 -7.55
N GLU A 127 -9.90 18.16 -8.11
CA GLU A 127 -11.05 18.90 -7.56
C GLU A 127 -10.86 19.36 -6.11
N ASP A 128 -11.83 19.18 -5.20
CA ASP A 128 -11.89 19.86 -3.92
C ASP A 128 -11.96 18.94 -2.68
N TYR A 129 -12.13 17.62 -2.84
CA TYR A 129 -12.23 16.73 -1.67
C TYR A 129 -10.87 16.53 -1.02
N THR A 130 -10.85 16.52 0.31
CA THR A 130 -9.63 16.49 1.14
C THR A 130 -9.57 15.33 2.12
N MET A 131 -10.66 14.59 2.27
CA MET A 131 -10.80 13.51 3.24
C MET A 131 -10.66 12.17 2.54
N LEU A 132 -9.86 11.26 3.10
CA LEU A 132 -9.84 9.85 2.72
C LEU A 132 -10.82 9.10 3.63
N GLY A 133 -11.81 8.44 3.04
CA GLY A 133 -12.75 7.56 3.74
C GLY A 133 -12.53 6.09 3.39
N SER A 134 -12.38 5.22 4.39
CA SER A 134 -12.35 3.77 4.18
C SER A 134 -12.86 3.03 5.42
N ASP A 135 -14.01 2.38 5.30
CA ASP A 135 -14.69 1.60 6.34
C ASP A 135 -14.71 0.09 6.02
N ASP A 136 -13.93 -0.33 5.04
CA ASP A 136 -13.92 -1.70 4.52
C ASP A 136 -12.65 -2.46 4.95
N PHE A 137 -11.73 -2.74 4.03
CA PHE A 137 -10.54 -3.52 4.33
C PHE A 137 -9.26 -2.74 4.03
N PHE A 138 -8.24 -3.01 4.84
CA PHE A 138 -6.86 -2.65 4.58
C PHE A 138 -6.07 -3.92 4.22
N TYR A 139 -5.59 -3.98 2.99
CA TYR A 139 -4.86 -5.12 2.43
C TYR A 139 -3.35 -4.84 2.37
N VAL A 140 -2.54 -5.85 2.65
CA VAL A 140 -1.07 -5.80 2.50
C VAL A 140 -0.57 -7.06 1.78
N GLY A 141 0.31 -6.88 0.80
CA GLY A 141 0.98 -7.97 0.05
C GLY A 141 0.14 -8.64 -1.03
N GLY A 142 -1.17 -8.45 -1.03
CA GLY A 142 -2.12 -9.04 -1.97
C GLY A 142 -3.57 -8.74 -1.55
N SER A 143 -4.54 -9.32 -2.26
CA SER A 143 -5.98 -9.26 -1.91
C SER A 143 -6.73 -10.40 -2.62
N PRO A 144 -8.00 -10.70 -2.26
CA PRO A 144 -8.80 -11.73 -2.93
C PRO A 144 -8.91 -11.55 -4.45
N SER A 145 -9.02 -10.30 -4.92
CA SER A 145 -8.99 -9.96 -6.35
C SER A 145 -8.28 -8.63 -6.59
N THR A 146 -6.95 -8.70 -6.73
CA THR A 146 -6.11 -7.50 -6.88
C THR A 146 -6.39 -6.73 -8.17
N ALA A 147 -6.87 -7.41 -9.21
CA ALA A 147 -7.23 -6.77 -10.48
C ALA A 147 -8.49 -5.90 -10.39
N ASP A 148 -9.36 -6.18 -9.42
CA ASP A 148 -10.63 -5.48 -9.26
C ASP A 148 -10.52 -4.28 -8.31
N LEU A 149 -9.39 -4.13 -7.61
CA LEU A 149 -9.17 -3.01 -6.70
C LEU A 149 -9.05 -1.69 -7.48
N PRO A 150 -9.68 -0.60 -7.00
CA PRO A 150 -9.56 0.70 -7.64
C PRO A 150 -8.11 1.20 -7.61
N GLY A 151 -7.69 1.84 -8.71
CA GLY A 151 -6.31 2.28 -8.91
C GLY A 151 -5.30 1.16 -9.12
N SER A 152 -5.71 -0.12 -9.12
CA SER A 152 -4.77 -1.23 -9.31
C SER A 152 -4.16 -1.19 -10.71
N PRO A 153 -2.83 -1.11 -10.84
CA PRO A 153 -2.17 -1.19 -12.13
C PRO A 153 -2.00 -2.65 -12.60
N ILE A 154 -2.39 -3.63 -11.77
CA ILE A 154 -2.09 -5.05 -11.96
C ILE A 154 -3.35 -5.76 -12.44
N ARG A 155 -3.44 -6.04 -13.74
CA ARG A 155 -4.41 -7.03 -14.27
C ARG A 155 -3.82 -8.43 -14.12
N THR A 156 -4.31 -9.23 -13.20
CA THR A 156 -4.03 -10.68 -13.19
C THR A 156 -5.04 -11.41 -14.08
N GLU A 157 -4.55 -12.06 -15.12
CA GLU A 157 -5.18 -13.27 -15.65
C GLU A 157 -5.04 -14.38 -14.61
N SER A 158 -6.08 -15.21 -14.49
CA SER A 158 -6.23 -16.42 -13.68
C SER A 158 -6.70 -16.27 -12.22
N THR A 159 -7.70 -17.10 -11.96
CA THR A 159 -8.67 -17.13 -10.87
C THR A 159 -8.34 -18.18 -9.80
N PHE A 160 -8.97 -17.99 -8.63
CA PHE A 160 -9.19 -18.93 -7.51
C PHE A 160 -7.97 -19.22 -6.61
N ALA A 161 -8.10 -19.40 -5.28
CA ALA A 161 -9.25 -19.71 -4.45
C ALA A 161 -9.16 -18.97 -3.10
N GLU A 162 -10.31 -18.73 -2.47
CA GLU A 162 -10.38 -18.36 -1.05
C GLU A 162 -9.94 -19.54 -0.18
N ASP A 163 -8.97 -19.29 0.70
CA ASP A 163 -8.73 -20.12 1.89
C ASP A 163 -8.50 -19.16 3.08
N PRO A 164 -9.47 -19.04 4.01
CA PRO A 164 -9.29 -18.27 5.22
C PRO A 164 -8.64 -19.18 6.27
N VAL A 165 -7.31 -19.12 6.40
CA VAL A 165 -6.61 -19.75 7.53
C VAL A 165 -5.63 -18.75 8.15
N PHE A 166 -6.11 -18.15 9.24
CA PHE A 166 -5.39 -17.73 10.45
C PHE A 166 -3.90 -17.37 10.34
N ALA A 167 -3.61 -16.08 10.55
CA ALA A 167 -2.45 -15.67 11.34
C ALA A 167 -2.91 -15.32 12.76
N GLU A 168 -3.39 -16.32 13.52
CA GLU A 168 -3.31 -16.25 14.98
C GLU A 168 -1.86 -16.58 15.37
N SER A 169 -1.03 -15.56 15.55
CA SER A 169 0.13 -15.68 16.42
C SER A 169 -0.23 -15.07 17.76
N ASN A 170 -0.22 -15.91 18.80
CA ASN A 170 -0.35 -15.55 20.21
C ASN A 170 0.37 -14.23 20.55
N ALA A 171 -0.39 -13.15 20.68
CA ALA A 171 -0.04 -12.00 21.48
C ALA A 171 -1.32 -11.48 22.13
N GLN A 172 -1.54 -11.82 23.40
CA GLN A 172 -2.52 -11.12 24.22
C GLN A 172 -2.15 -9.63 24.24
N THR A 173 -3.11 -8.78 23.83
CA THR A 173 -3.26 -7.37 24.21
C THR A 173 -2.07 -6.44 23.95
N SER A 174 -1.97 -5.93 22.74
CA SER A 174 -1.80 -4.49 22.44
C SER A 174 -2.03 -4.30 20.94
N GLN A 175 -2.66 -3.19 20.54
CA GLN A 175 -2.86 -2.79 19.14
C GLN A 175 -1.65 -3.18 18.29
N LEU A 176 -1.85 -3.94 17.22
CA LEU A 176 -0.90 -3.93 16.12
C LEU A 176 -0.88 -2.46 15.66
N VAL A 177 0.16 -1.72 16.04
CA VAL A 177 0.28 -0.32 15.64
C VAL A 177 0.50 -0.35 14.14
N PHE A 178 -0.52 0.11 13.42
CA PHE A 178 -0.40 0.30 11.99
C PHE A 178 0.81 1.21 11.74
N PRO A 179 1.78 0.80 10.91
CA PRO A 179 2.88 1.67 10.45
C PRO A 179 2.37 2.74 9.47
N VAL A 180 1.05 2.80 9.28
CA VAL A 180 0.34 3.86 8.59
C VAL A 180 -0.35 4.73 9.63
N THR A 181 0.04 5.99 9.67
CA THR A 181 -0.63 6.99 10.51
C THR A 181 -1.69 7.67 9.66
N PHE A 182 -2.96 7.49 10.03
CA PHE A 182 -4.11 8.21 9.48
C PHE A 182 -4.54 9.27 10.50
N ASN A 183 -4.47 10.56 10.14
CA ASN A 183 -4.81 11.70 11.02
C ASN A 183 -5.88 12.63 10.44
#